data_AF-D2UY96-F1
#
_entry.id   AF-D2UY96-F1
#
_cell.length_a   1.000
_cell.length_b   1.000
_cell.length_c   1.000
_cell.angle_alpha   90.00
_cell.angle_beta   90.00
_cell.angle_gamma   90.00
#
_symmetry.space_group_name_H-M   'P 1'
#
loop_
_entity.id
_entity.type
_entity.pdbx_description
1 polymer ?
#
loop_
_entity_poly.entity_id
_entity_poly.type
_entity_poly.pdbx_seq_one_letter_code
_entity_poly.pdbx_strand_id
1 'polypeptide(L)'
;MEKNSFFLLEKTMTSIANMKHRLFNPCISIFSTKGSAYDEDIDEILEKFPSSIRINVIHREGHGDHNFKNSDMGKSEKHIANEFFDMIKTFHDRVKITDDIPIILMDDNFVFCEHAFIHLLSIFNRINSLESDGLDWAGFRFSHGIVGTMVQRRDLAGLIQYMQREAEGTGSIDALLDRFFQKINPFGKVQFHKRIFYTYRYQLLKSSESMNTANPQCFESLTHTYHAFQNEKCSNSLFFPCNSTISTSQTNRINSNQLNNLRMKEEFEHDTLLMPSIPPSADYSLSELRRVRSTLTEPSESCQSACKKIGADCDARFFTFINRCEEIRQFYPDCKCTTEFSTMNAPFFLKSEGKELCVLGTNPSRFKCESQTTAGIRVCPCFRHTTTK
;
A
#
# COMPACT_ATOMS: atom_id res chain seq x y z
N MET A 1 21.41 28.37 3.83
CA MET A 1 21.10 27.62 2.59
C MET A 1 19.61 27.38 2.59
N GLU A 2 18.88 28.13 1.79
CA GLU A 2 17.46 27.83 1.53
C GLU A 2 17.40 26.45 0.88
N LYS A 3 16.60 25.55 1.44
CA LYS A 3 16.38 24.23 0.83
C LYS A 3 15.64 24.48 -0.49
N ASN A 4 16.19 24.00 -1.61
CA ASN A 4 15.50 23.99 -2.90
C ASN A 4 14.07 23.45 -2.70
N SER A 5 13.07 24.25 -3.06
CA SER A 5 11.66 23.98 -2.76
C SER A 5 11.12 22.74 -3.48
N PHE A 6 11.86 22.20 -4.45
CA PHE A 6 11.51 21.04 -5.27
C PHE A 6 12.45 19.83 -5.06
N PHE A 7 13.23 19.81 -3.98
CA PHE A 7 14.11 18.67 -3.65
C PHE A 7 13.37 17.32 -3.58
N LEU A 8 12.12 17.31 -3.13
CA LEU A 8 11.29 16.10 -3.08
C LEU A 8 10.90 15.64 -4.48
N LEU A 9 10.49 16.56 -5.35
CA LEU A 9 10.19 16.29 -6.75
C LEU A 9 11.40 15.69 -7.47
N GLU A 10 12.60 16.24 -7.29
CA GLU A 10 13.84 15.70 -7.88
C GLU A 10 14.08 14.25 -7.44
N LYS A 11 13.89 13.92 -6.16
CA LYS A 11 14.02 12.54 -5.65
C LYS A 11 13.01 11.59 -6.27
N THR A 12 11.76 12.01 -6.34
CA THR A 12 10.64 11.29 -6.94
C THR A 12 10.92 11.00 -8.42
N MET A 13 11.30 12.01 -9.18
CA MET A 13 11.66 11.87 -10.59
C MET A 13 12.89 10.97 -10.79
N THR A 14 13.91 11.10 -9.95
CA THR A 14 15.08 10.21 -9.96
C THR A 14 14.66 8.76 -9.75
N SER A 15 13.77 8.52 -8.79
CA SER A 15 13.25 7.19 -8.53
C SER A 15 12.46 6.59 -9.70
N ILE A 16 11.68 7.41 -10.43
CA ILE A 16 10.96 6.98 -11.65
C ILE A 16 11.96 6.74 -12.80
N ALA A 17 12.90 7.66 -13.01
CA ALA A 17 13.91 7.58 -14.05
C ALA A 17 14.79 6.32 -13.90
N ASN A 18 15.09 5.89 -12.67
CA ASN A 18 15.83 4.66 -12.40
C ASN A 18 15.08 3.37 -12.80
N MET A 19 13.78 3.45 -13.10
CA MET A 19 13.00 2.34 -13.67
C MET A 19 13.23 2.19 -15.18
N LYS A 20 13.74 3.24 -15.83
CA LYS A 20 14.14 3.21 -17.23
C LYS A 20 15.20 2.15 -17.45
N HIS A 21 15.15 1.50 -18.62
CA HIS A 21 16.02 0.38 -19.00
C HIS A 21 15.76 -0.93 -18.25
N ARG A 22 15.04 -0.91 -17.12
CA ARG A 22 14.68 -2.11 -16.37
C ARG A 22 13.31 -2.65 -16.76
N LEU A 23 12.34 -1.78 -17.05
CA LEU A 23 10.96 -2.20 -17.22
C LEU A 23 10.20 -1.49 -18.36
N PHE A 24 10.20 -0.16 -18.37
CA PHE A 24 9.49 0.63 -19.37
C PHE A 24 10.18 1.99 -19.59
N ASN A 25 9.76 2.72 -20.63
CA ASN A 25 10.16 4.11 -20.86
C ASN A 25 9.10 5.04 -20.23
N PRO A 26 9.35 5.64 -19.06
CA PRO A 26 8.35 6.47 -18.40
C PRO A 26 8.07 7.75 -19.19
N CYS A 27 6.79 8.08 -19.32
CA CYS A 27 6.31 9.42 -19.65
C CYS A 27 5.84 10.06 -18.34
N ILE A 28 6.49 11.14 -17.92
CA ILE A 28 6.21 11.82 -16.65
C ILE A 28 5.44 13.10 -16.96
N SER A 29 4.30 13.29 -16.31
CA SER A 29 3.56 14.55 -16.33
C SER A 29 3.58 15.16 -14.94
N ILE A 30 4.19 16.33 -14.82
CA ILE A 30 4.30 17.08 -13.57
C ILE A 30 3.16 18.10 -13.53
N PHE A 31 2.31 18.03 -12.52
CA PHE A 31 1.27 19.02 -12.32
C PHE A 31 1.72 20.08 -11.31
N SER A 32 1.98 21.30 -11.77
CA SER A 32 2.39 22.40 -10.91
C SER A 32 1.18 23.18 -10.40
N THR A 33 0.90 23.06 -9.09
CA THR A 33 -0.14 23.85 -8.41
C THR A 33 0.29 25.30 -8.17
N LYS A 34 1.61 25.58 -8.21
CA LYS A 34 2.20 26.90 -7.97
C LYS A 34 2.18 27.84 -9.18
N GLY A 35 1.68 27.36 -10.33
CA GLY A 35 1.63 28.14 -11.58
C GLY A 35 2.97 28.20 -12.31
N SER A 36 3.11 29.15 -13.23
CA SER A 36 4.31 29.33 -14.08
C SER A 36 5.44 30.12 -13.40
N ALA A 37 5.22 30.63 -12.19
CA ALA A 37 6.21 31.43 -11.48
C ALA A 37 7.43 30.62 -11.00
N TYR A 38 7.38 29.29 -11.13
CA TYR A 38 8.43 28.36 -10.69
C TYR A 38 8.98 27.53 -11.87
N ASP A 39 8.77 27.98 -13.11
CA ASP A 39 9.20 27.24 -14.30
C ASP A 39 10.72 27.12 -14.34
N GLU A 40 11.45 28.18 -13.99
CA GLU A 40 12.92 28.15 -13.92
C GLU A 40 13.45 27.09 -12.93
N ASP A 41 12.85 27.00 -11.73
CA ASP A 41 13.23 26.01 -10.72
C ASP A 41 12.91 24.56 -11.19
N ILE A 42 11.79 24.37 -11.89
CA ILE A 42 11.40 23.08 -12.43
C ILE A 42 12.34 22.72 -13.58
N ASP A 43 12.61 23.63 -14.50
CA ASP A 43 13.49 23.44 -15.65
C ASP A 43 14.92 23.07 -15.20
N GLU A 44 15.46 23.70 -14.14
CA GLU A 44 16.75 23.32 -13.55
C GLU A 44 16.76 21.83 -13.11
N ILE A 45 15.64 21.32 -12.59
CA ILE A 45 15.51 19.90 -12.25
C ILE A 45 15.43 19.06 -13.53
N LEU A 46 14.66 19.50 -14.53
CA LEU A 46 14.47 18.77 -15.78
C LEU A 46 15.79 18.58 -16.56
N GLU A 47 16.67 19.59 -16.52
CA GLU A 47 17.99 19.52 -17.16
C GLU A 47 18.88 18.38 -16.63
N LYS A 48 18.63 17.91 -15.41
CA LYS A 48 19.36 16.78 -14.80
C LYS A 48 18.94 15.42 -15.37
N PHE A 49 17.82 15.34 -16.08
CA PHE A 49 17.28 14.09 -16.61
C PHE A 49 17.66 13.87 -18.07
N PRO A 50 17.97 12.62 -18.49
CA PRO A 50 18.26 12.34 -19.89
C PRO A 50 17.08 12.71 -20.80
N SER A 51 17.35 13.36 -21.93
CA SER A 51 16.36 13.78 -22.94
C SER A 51 15.49 12.64 -23.49
N SER A 52 15.92 11.40 -23.28
CA SER A 52 15.17 10.20 -23.64
C SER A 52 14.02 9.89 -22.67
N ILE A 53 13.87 10.61 -21.55
CA ILE A 53 12.67 10.56 -20.68
C ILE A 53 11.75 11.69 -21.12
N ARG A 54 10.50 11.35 -21.46
CA ARG A 54 9.51 12.37 -21.85
C ARG A 54 8.93 12.96 -20.58
N ILE A 55 9.17 14.25 -20.35
CA ILE A 55 8.66 14.98 -19.20
C ILE A 55 7.81 16.14 -19.72
N ASN A 56 6.57 16.24 -19.24
CA ASN A 56 5.65 17.32 -19.56
C ASN A 56 5.27 18.04 -18.28
N VAL A 57 5.43 19.36 -18.23
CA VAL A 57 4.94 20.18 -17.12
C VAL A 57 3.57 20.74 -17.49
N ILE A 58 2.62 20.62 -16.57
CA ILE A 58 1.24 21.07 -16.73
C ILE A 58 0.93 22.01 -15.57
N HIS A 59 0.67 23.27 -15.87
CA HIS A 59 0.31 24.25 -14.86
C HIS A 59 -1.20 24.27 -14.64
N ARG A 60 -1.60 24.43 -13.38
CA ARG A 60 -2.97 24.77 -13.00
C ARG A 60 -3.39 26.07 -13.70
N GLU A 61 -4.46 26.03 -14.47
CA GLU A 61 -5.05 27.21 -15.10
C GLU A 61 -6.09 27.85 -14.17
N GLY A 62 -5.91 29.14 -13.86
CA GLY A 62 -6.90 29.95 -13.16
C GLY A 62 -7.10 29.64 -11.66
N HIS A 63 -8.18 30.19 -11.11
CA HIS A 63 -8.66 29.83 -9.76
C HIS A 63 -9.27 28.44 -9.85
N GLY A 64 -8.54 27.43 -9.37
CA GLY A 64 -8.96 26.04 -9.60
C GLY A 64 -10.31 25.68 -9.00
N ASP A 65 -10.89 24.59 -9.51
CA ASP A 65 -12.27 24.25 -9.24
C ASP A 65 -12.45 23.93 -7.75
N HIS A 66 -13.25 24.73 -7.07
CA HIS A 66 -13.57 24.53 -5.66
C HIS A 66 -14.71 23.52 -5.47
N ASN A 67 -14.67 22.40 -6.19
CA ASN A 67 -15.73 21.41 -6.21
C ASN A 67 -16.04 20.90 -4.78
N PHE A 68 -15.02 20.68 -3.96
CA PHE A 68 -15.17 20.16 -2.60
C PHE A 68 -15.41 21.25 -1.54
N LYS A 69 -15.72 22.51 -1.91
CA LYS A 69 -15.91 23.61 -0.96
C LYS A 69 -16.97 23.31 0.09
N ASN A 70 -18.06 22.67 -0.34
CA ASN A 70 -19.22 22.37 0.50
C ASN A 70 -19.18 20.99 1.18
N SER A 71 -18.13 20.17 0.94
CA SER A 71 -17.99 18.88 1.63
C SER A 71 -17.85 19.02 3.14
N ASP A 72 -18.07 17.95 3.90
CA ASP A 72 -17.85 17.93 5.35
C ASP A 72 -16.38 17.66 5.75
N MET A 73 -15.45 17.61 4.78
CA MET A 73 -14.04 17.29 5.02
C MET A 73 -13.31 18.40 5.81
N GLY A 74 -12.19 18.07 6.45
CA GLY A 74 -11.33 19.06 7.06
C GLY A 74 -10.75 20.05 6.02
N LYS A 75 -10.40 21.27 6.42
CA LYS A 75 -9.85 22.30 5.48
C LYS A 75 -8.67 21.78 4.66
N SER A 76 -7.77 21.02 5.29
CA SER A 76 -6.61 20.42 4.62
C SER A 76 -7.01 19.32 3.64
N GLU A 77 -7.97 18.47 4.01
CA GLU A 77 -8.47 17.40 3.12
C GLU A 77 -9.21 17.97 1.92
N LYS A 78 -10.03 19.02 2.10
CA LYS A 78 -10.67 19.76 1.01
C LYS A 78 -9.65 20.31 0.03
N HIS A 79 -8.55 20.86 0.54
CA HIS A 79 -7.49 21.40 -0.29
C HIS A 79 -6.87 20.31 -1.17
N ILE A 80 -6.45 19.19 -0.55
CA ILE A 80 -5.89 18.03 -1.26
C ILE A 80 -6.89 17.47 -2.29
N ALA A 81 -8.17 17.35 -1.94
CA ALA A 81 -9.20 16.85 -2.85
C ALA A 81 -9.39 17.75 -4.08
N ASN A 82 -9.39 19.08 -3.90
CA ASN A 82 -9.49 20.02 -5.02
C ASN A 82 -8.22 20.02 -5.88
N GLU A 83 -7.02 19.96 -5.28
CA GLU A 83 -5.76 19.87 -6.04
C GLU A 83 -5.69 18.58 -6.86
N PHE A 84 -6.09 17.46 -6.27
CA PHE A 84 -6.18 16.19 -6.97
C PHE A 84 -7.21 16.25 -8.12
N PHE A 85 -8.38 16.84 -7.88
CA PHE A 85 -9.39 17.03 -8.91
C PHE A 85 -8.87 17.86 -10.08
N ASP A 86 -8.26 19.01 -9.80
CA ASP A 86 -7.68 19.90 -10.80
C ASP A 86 -6.57 19.21 -11.60
N MET A 87 -5.73 18.42 -10.92
CA MET A 87 -4.68 17.62 -11.58
C MET A 87 -5.28 16.66 -12.61
N ILE A 88 -6.26 15.83 -12.20
CA ILE A 88 -6.86 14.84 -13.10
C ILE A 88 -7.60 15.50 -14.25
N LYS A 89 -8.38 16.56 -13.98
CA LYS A 89 -9.12 17.29 -15.00
C LYS A 89 -8.18 17.95 -16.01
N THR A 90 -7.18 18.69 -15.54
CA THR A 90 -6.22 19.37 -16.41
C THR A 90 -5.42 18.36 -17.25
N PHE A 91 -5.00 17.25 -16.65
CA PHE A 91 -4.34 16.16 -17.37
C PHE A 91 -5.26 15.56 -18.44
N HIS A 92 -6.53 15.30 -18.11
CA HIS A 92 -7.52 14.77 -19.04
C HIS A 92 -7.74 15.69 -20.25
N ASP A 93 -7.84 17.00 -20.00
CA ASP A 93 -8.16 17.99 -21.03
C ASP A 93 -6.96 18.28 -21.94
N ARG A 94 -5.74 18.34 -21.39
CA ARG A 94 -4.54 18.76 -22.14
C ARG A 94 -3.75 17.61 -22.73
N VAL A 95 -3.66 16.48 -22.05
CA VAL A 95 -2.84 15.36 -22.50
C VAL A 95 -3.68 14.48 -23.41
N LYS A 96 -3.59 14.78 -24.71
CA LYS A 96 -4.18 14.02 -25.81
C LYS A 96 -3.40 12.72 -26.02
N ILE A 97 -3.65 11.75 -25.16
CA ILE A 97 -3.17 10.37 -25.34
C ILE A 97 -4.26 9.64 -26.11
N THR A 98 -3.94 9.15 -27.31
CA THR A 98 -4.88 8.44 -28.19
C THR A 98 -5.12 6.99 -27.77
N ASP A 99 -4.29 6.48 -26.87
CA ASP A 99 -4.23 5.07 -26.52
C ASP A 99 -4.72 4.86 -25.08
N ASP A 100 -5.23 3.65 -24.78
CA ASP A 100 -5.63 3.20 -23.44
C ASP A 100 -4.43 2.96 -22.50
N ILE A 101 -3.45 3.86 -22.54
CA ILE A 101 -2.21 3.77 -21.76
C ILE A 101 -2.54 3.85 -20.25
N PRO A 102 -2.01 2.92 -19.44
CA PRO A 102 -2.12 3.00 -17.99
C PRO A 102 -1.44 4.24 -17.44
N ILE A 103 -2.09 4.91 -16.48
CA ILE A 103 -1.60 6.08 -15.78
C ILE A 103 -1.37 5.70 -14.33
N ILE A 104 -0.16 5.99 -13.83
CA ILE A 104 0.16 5.84 -12.41
C ILE A 104 0.02 7.21 -11.75
N LEU A 105 -0.80 7.28 -10.70
CA LEU A 105 -0.96 8.46 -9.87
C LEU A 105 0.11 8.44 -8.78
N MET A 106 0.85 9.54 -8.64
CA MET A 106 1.93 9.67 -7.67
C MET A 106 2.01 11.11 -7.15
N ASP A 107 2.42 11.24 -5.89
CA ASP A 107 2.71 12.52 -5.25
C ASP A 107 4.21 12.80 -5.29
N ASP A 108 4.60 14.08 -5.24
CA ASP A 108 5.97 14.56 -5.48
C ASP A 108 6.95 14.21 -4.36
N ASN A 109 6.46 13.67 -3.24
CA ASN A 109 7.27 13.25 -2.11
C ASN A 109 7.39 11.73 -1.98
N PHE A 110 6.90 10.93 -2.94
CA PHE A 110 7.04 9.47 -2.91
C PHE A 110 8.13 8.97 -3.87
N VAL A 111 8.92 8.03 -3.38
CA VAL A 111 9.89 7.29 -4.20
C VAL A 111 9.51 5.82 -4.25
N PHE A 112 9.84 5.17 -5.36
CA PHE A 112 9.76 3.72 -5.41
C PHE A 112 10.72 3.08 -4.41
N CYS A 113 10.24 1.99 -3.83
CA CYS A 113 11.08 1.11 -3.05
C CYS A 113 12.20 0.53 -3.91
N GLU A 114 13.35 0.29 -3.30
CA GLU A 114 14.44 -0.41 -3.97
C GLU A 114 13.95 -1.79 -4.43
N HIS A 115 14.21 -2.17 -5.67
CA HIS A 115 13.69 -3.40 -6.30
C HIS A 115 12.17 -3.43 -6.59
N ALA A 116 11.44 -2.33 -6.43
CA ALA A 116 10.01 -2.28 -6.78
C ALA A 116 9.72 -2.66 -8.24
N PHE A 117 10.69 -2.50 -9.16
CA PHE A 117 10.54 -2.89 -10.57
C PHE A 117 10.20 -4.37 -10.76
N ILE A 118 10.70 -5.27 -9.90
CA ILE A 118 10.41 -6.72 -9.97
C ILE A 118 8.91 -6.95 -9.70
N HIS A 119 8.36 -6.23 -8.73
CA HIS A 119 6.95 -6.32 -8.37
C HIS A 119 6.04 -5.64 -9.40
N LEU A 120 6.47 -4.52 -9.98
CA LEU A 120 5.78 -3.89 -11.11
C LEU A 120 5.74 -4.82 -12.34
N LEU A 121 6.79 -5.60 -12.60
CA LEU A 121 6.76 -6.61 -13.65
C LEU A 121 5.68 -7.66 -13.39
N SER A 122 5.48 -8.09 -12.14
CA SER A 122 4.35 -8.98 -11.80
C SER A 122 3.00 -8.35 -12.12
N ILE A 123 2.83 -7.05 -11.86
CA ILE A 123 1.60 -6.31 -12.20
C ILE A 123 1.39 -6.26 -13.72
N PHE A 124 2.44 -5.96 -14.50
CA PHE A 124 2.34 -5.95 -15.96
C PHE A 124 2.10 -7.32 -16.56
N ASN A 125 2.74 -8.37 -16.04
CA ASN A 125 2.44 -9.75 -16.44
C ASN A 125 0.99 -10.12 -16.16
N ARG A 126 0.43 -9.65 -15.03
CA ARG A 126 -0.99 -9.84 -14.71
C ARG A 126 -1.89 -9.11 -15.68
N ILE A 127 -1.58 -7.87 -16.04
CA ILE A 127 -2.30 -7.10 -17.07
C ILE A 127 -2.29 -7.86 -18.41
N ASN A 128 -1.11 -8.25 -18.89
CA ASN A 128 -0.96 -8.98 -20.14
C ASN A 128 -1.73 -10.30 -20.15
N SER A 129 -1.73 -11.03 -19.03
CA SER A 129 -2.50 -12.27 -18.88
C SER A 129 -4.01 -12.01 -18.98
N LEU A 130 -4.52 -10.98 -18.28
CA LEU A 130 -5.94 -10.62 -18.36
C LEU A 130 -6.34 -10.25 -19.80
N GLU A 131 -5.54 -9.43 -20.45
CA GLU A 131 -5.81 -8.99 -21.83
C GLU A 131 -5.75 -10.15 -22.82
N SER A 132 -4.80 -11.08 -22.65
CA SER A 132 -4.70 -12.31 -23.45
C SER A 132 -5.91 -13.23 -23.28
N ASP A 133 -6.51 -13.23 -22.09
CA ASP A 133 -7.75 -13.96 -21.78
C ASP A 133 -9.01 -13.20 -22.24
N GLY A 134 -8.88 -12.05 -22.90
CA GLY A 134 -9.98 -11.19 -23.32
C GLY A 134 -10.71 -10.53 -22.14
N LEU A 135 -10.06 -10.47 -20.98
CA LEU A 135 -10.57 -9.82 -19.77
C LEU A 135 -10.07 -8.38 -19.69
N ASP A 136 -10.95 -7.54 -19.17
CA ASP A 136 -10.68 -6.13 -18.94
C ASP A 136 -10.56 -5.87 -17.43
N TRP A 137 -9.77 -4.85 -17.06
CA TRP A 137 -9.37 -4.53 -15.70
C TRP A 137 -9.65 -3.06 -15.41
N ALA A 138 -10.03 -2.70 -14.18
CA ALA A 138 -10.38 -1.32 -13.83
C ALA A 138 -9.16 -0.52 -13.36
N GLY A 139 -8.24 -1.17 -12.66
CA GLY A 139 -7.03 -0.54 -12.14
C GLY A 139 -6.23 -1.48 -11.25
N PHE A 140 -5.05 -1.03 -10.83
CA PHE A 140 -4.18 -1.70 -9.87
C PHE A 140 -3.73 -0.72 -8.80
N ARG A 141 -3.87 -1.09 -7.52
CA ARG A 141 -3.22 -0.38 -6.42
C ARG A 141 -2.00 -1.15 -5.96
N PHE A 142 -0.88 -0.48 -5.79
CA PHE A 142 0.36 -1.08 -5.28
C PHE A 142 1.05 -0.24 -4.19
N SER A 143 0.35 0.73 -3.64
CA SER A 143 0.78 1.52 -2.50
C SER A 143 -0.44 2.08 -1.75
N HIS A 144 -0.21 2.56 -0.54
CA HIS A 144 -1.20 3.15 0.33
C HIS A 144 -1.83 4.42 -0.26
N GLY A 145 -3.15 4.55 -0.06
CA GLY A 145 -3.95 5.66 -0.56
C GLY A 145 -4.04 5.68 -2.08
N ILE A 146 -4.17 6.88 -2.62
CA ILE A 146 -4.18 7.13 -4.06
C ILE A 146 -2.82 6.97 -4.71
N VAL A 147 -1.75 7.23 -3.96
CA VAL A 147 -0.38 7.18 -4.44
C VAL A 147 0.00 5.73 -4.76
N GLY A 148 0.43 5.50 -6.00
CA GLY A 148 0.65 4.15 -6.54
C GLY A 148 -0.65 3.43 -6.91
N THR A 149 -1.64 4.20 -7.39
CA THR A 149 -2.80 3.68 -8.09
C THR A 149 -2.61 3.83 -9.60
N MET A 150 -2.71 2.72 -10.32
CA MET A 150 -2.70 2.63 -11.77
C MET A 150 -4.13 2.54 -12.29
N VAL A 151 -4.49 3.43 -13.21
CA VAL A 151 -5.82 3.51 -13.84
C VAL A 151 -5.68 3.54 -15.35
N GLN A 152 -6.73 3.16 -16.08
CA GLN A 152 -6.72 3.31 -17.53
C GLN A 152 -7.12 4.74 -17.92
N ARG A 153 -6.49 5.28 -18.98
CA ARG A 153 -6.76 6.63 -19.49
C ARG A 153 -8.24 6.89 -19.80
N ARG A 154 -8.94 5.90 -20.38
CA ARG A 154 -10.37 6.01 -20.73
C ARG A 154 -11.30 6.17 -19.52
N ASP A 155 -10.85 5.80 -18.33
CA ASP A 155 -11.67 5.93 -17.11
C ASP A 155 -11.58 7.29 -16.45
N LEU A 156 -10.66 8.16 -16.88
CA LEU A 156 -10.49 9.49 -16.28
C LEU A 156 -11.75 10.35 -16.41
N ALA A 157 -12.46 10.29 -17.54
CA ALA A 157 -13.69 11.05 -17.74
C ALA A 157 -14.77 10.63 -16.72
N GLY A 158 -14.95 9.31 -16.54
CA GLY A 158 -15.86 8.76 -15.54
C GLY A 158 -15.42 9.13 -14.12
N LEU A 159 -14.12 9.09 -13.83
CA LEU A 159 -13.59 9.50 -12.53
C LEU A 159 -13.86 10.98 -12.22
N ILE A 160 -13.64 11.88 -13.18
CA ILE A 160 -13.93 13.32 -13.04
C ILE A 160 -15.42 13.53 -12.73
N GLN A 161 -16.31 12.91 -13.52
CA GLN A 161 -17.76 12.99 -13.30
C GLN A 161 -18.17 12.46 -11.93
N TYR A 162 -17.57 11.35 -11.50
CA TYR A 162 -17.82 10.79 -10.18
C TYR A 162 -17.41 11.76 -9.07
N MET A 163 -16.22 12.34 -9.14
CA MET A 163 -15.74 13.30 -8.14
C MET A 163 -16.62 14.55 -8.07
N GLN A 164 -17.08 15.08 -9.21
CA GLN A 164 -18.01 16.21 -9.23
C GLN A 164 -19.34 15.88 -8.55
N ARG A 165 -19.87 14.68 -8.80
CA ARG A 165 -21.13 14.22 -8.20
C ARG A 165 -21.02 14.06 -6.69
N GLU A 166 -19.90 13.54 -6.21
CA GLU A 166 -19.68 13.26 -4.79
C GLU A 166 -18.96 14.42 -4.08
N ALA A 167 -18.88 15.59 -4.70
CA ALA A 167 -18.09 16.72 -4.19
C ALA A 167 -18.64 17.29 -2.87
N GLU A 168 -19.92 17.07 -2.58
CA GLU A 168 -20.59 17.43 -1.33
C GLU A 168 -20.59 16.28 -0.31
N GLY A 169 -20.07 15.12 -0.68
CA GLY A 169 -20.09 13.92 0.16
C GLY A 169 -19.14 13.97 1.35
N THR A 170 -19.24 12.94 2.19
CA THR A 170 -18.36 12.72 3.34
C THR A 170 -17.22 11.75 2.97
N GLY A 171 -16.06 11.94 3.60
CA GLY A 171 -14.88 11.07 3.49
C GLY A 171 -13.77 11.66 2.62
N SER A 172 -12.53 11.26 2.89
CA SER A 172 -11.35 11.73 2.16
C SER A 172 -11.38 11.34 0.68
N ILE A 173 -10.51 11.97 -0.12
CA ILE A 173 -10.35 11.62 -1.54
C ILE A 173 -10.02 10.14 -1.74
N ASP A 174 -9.19 9.55 -0.89
CA ASP A 174 -8.88 8.11 -0.93
C ASP A 174 -10.14 7.26 -0.76
N ALA A 175 -11.00 7.60 0.21
CA ALA A 175 -12.25 6.89 0.47
C ALA A 175 -13.26 7.02 -0.68
N LEU A 176 -13.29 8.17 -1.36
CA LEU A 176 -14.11 8.38 -2.56
C LEU A 176 -13.63 7.48 -3.70
N LEU A 177 -12.34 7.49 -3.99
CA LEU A 177 -11.75 6.68 -5.06
C LEU A 177 -11.90 5.18 -4.79
N ASP A 178 -11.73 4.77 -3.54
CA ASP A 178 -11.99 3.39 -3.13
C ASP A 178 -13.40 2.95 -3.45
N ARG A 179 -14.40 3.76 -3.08
CA ARG A 179 -15.81 3.47 -3.38
C ARG A 179 -16.07 3.36 -4.88
N PHE A 180 -15.41 4.18 -5.70
CA PHE A 180 -15.53 4.18 -7.15
C PHE A 180 -14.95 2.92 -7.78
N PHE A 181 -13.66 2.67 -7.57
CA PHE A 181 -12.96 1.56 -8.19
C PHE A 181 -13.46 0.19 -7.71
N GLN A 182 -13.89 0.11 -6.45
CA GLN A 182 -14.38 -1.14 -5.85
C GLN A 182 -15.87 -1.36 -6.09
N LYS A 183 -16.50 -0.51 -6.91
CA LYS A 183 -17.91 -0.61 -7.30
C LYS A 183 -18.85 -0.66 -6.08
N ILE A 184 -18.49 0.04 -5.00
CA ILE A 184 -19.39 0.16 -3.84
C ILE A 184 -20.59 1.02 -4.25
N ASN A 185 -20.31 2.15 -4.91
CA ASN A 185 -21.36 3.06 -5.34
C ASN A 185 -21.98 2.64 -6.70
N PRO A 186 -23.23 3.04 -7.00
CA PRO A 186 -23.91 2.69 -8.24
C PRO A 186 -23.19 3.16 -9.50
N PHE A 187 -22.55 4.33 -9.47
CA PHE A 187 -21.83 4.88 -10.62
C PHE A 187 -20.60 4.04 -10.97
N GLY A 188 -19.81 3.63 -9.99
CA GLY A 188 -18.69 2.69 -10.18
C GLY A 188 -19.14 1.33 -10.70
N LYS A 189 -20.29 0.80 -10.24
CA LYS A 189 -20.87 -0.45 -10.78
C LYS A 189 -21.18 -0.34 -12.27
N VAL A 190 -21.78 0.78 -12.68
CA VAL A 190 -22.11 1.06 -14.09
C VAL A 190 -20.84 1.31 -14.90
N GLN A 191 -19.89 2.10 -14.40
CA GLN A 191 -18.65 2.40 -15.14
C GLN A 191 -17.85 1.12 -15.40
N PHE A 192 -17.62 0.32 -14.37
CA PHE A 192 -16.66 -0.78 -14.45
C PHE A 192 -17.27 -2.13 -14.81
N HIS A 193 -18.60 -2.30 -14.79
CA HIS A 193 -19.29 -3.55 -15.14
C HIS A 193 -18.58 -4.81 -14.55
N LYS A 194 -17.90 -5.59 -15.39
CA LYS A 194 -17.15 -6.80 -15.03
C LYS A 194 -15.67 -6.55 -14.71
N ARG A 195 -15.11 -5.38 -15.08
CA ARG A 195 -13.69 -5.01 -14.91
C ARG A 195 -13.31 -5.01 -13.44
N ILE A 196 -12.18 -5.60 -13.09
CA ILE A 196 -11.78 -5.78 -11.69
C ILE A 196 -10.69 -4.76 -11.33
N PHE A 197 -10.83 -4.11 -10.18
CA PHE A 197 -9.77 -3.31 -9.59
C PHE A 197 -8.96 -4.19 -8.64
N TYR A 198 -7.67 -4.33 -8.89
CA TYR A 198 -6.79 -5.21 -8.13
C TYR A 198 -5.99 -4.43 -7.09
N THR A 199 -5.81 -5.01 -5.90
CA THR A 199 -4.85 -4.57 -4.90
C THR A 199 -3.67 -5.53 -4.92
N TYR A 200 -2.48 -5.01 -5.23
CA TYR A 200 -1.23 -5.72 -5.10
C TYR A 200 -0.86 -5.87 -3.63
N ARG A 201 -0.29 -7.02 -3.24
CA ARG A 201 -0.02 -7.34 -1.84
C ARG A 201 0.89 -6.34 -1.16
N TYR A 202 1.92 -5.86 -1.84
CA TYR A 202 3.02 -5.12 -1.22
C TYR A 202 2.97 -3.61 -1.50
N GLN A 203 3.44 -2.82 -0.54
CA GLN A 203 3.72 -1.39 -0.65
C GLN A 203 4.99 -1.16 -1.50
N LEU A 204 4.83 -0.57 -2.69
CA LEU A 204 5.95 -0.34 -3.63
C LEU A 204 6.48 1.09 -3.65
N LEU A 205 5.83 2.00 -2.95
CA LEU A 205 6.28 3.39 -2.79
C LEU A 205 6.59 3.67 -1.32
N LYS A 206 7.45 4.63 -1.01
CA LYS A 206 7.63 5.15 0.34
C LYS A 206 7.67 6.67 0.30
N SER A 207 7.17 7.31 1.35
CA SER A 207 7.35 8.74 1.50
C SER A 207 8.83 9.04 1.72
N SER A 208 9.33 10.07 1.05
CA SER A 208 10.66 10.62 1.22
C SER A 208 10.82 11.34 2.56
N GLU A 209 9.71 11.71 3.18
CA GLU A 209 9.69 12.31 4.51
C GLU A 209 9.66 11.20 5.57
N SER A 210 10.79 10.98 6.24
CA SER A 210 10.97 9.91 7.24
C SER A 210 10.06 10.01 8.48
N MET A 211 9.26 11.08 8.61
CA MET A 211 8.58 11.40 9.87
C MET A 211 7.21 10.75 10.04
N ASN A 212 6.56 10.29 8.96
CA ASN A 212 5.24 9.69 9.11
C ASN A 212 5.31 8.16 9.31
N THR A 213 5.52 7.74 10.56
CA THR A 213 5.51 6.31 10.94
C THR A 213 4.16 5.61 10.73
N ALA A 214 3.11 6.34 10.34
CA ALA A 214 1.81 5.74 10.07
C ALA A 214 1.76 5.00 8.72
N ASN A 215 2.57 5.38 7.74
CA ASN A 215 2.53 4.76 6.42
C ASN A 215 3.23 3.39 6.42
N PRO A 216 2.68 2.39 5.72
CA PRO A 216 3.38 1.12 5.50
C PRO A 216 4.75 1.39 4.88
N GLN A 217 5.75 0.65 5.34
CA GLN A 217 7.10 0.69 4.77
C GLN A 217 7.17 -0.16 3.50
N CYS A 218 8.29 -0.04 2.79
CA CYS A 218 8.55 -0.82 1.59
C CYS A 218 8.34 -2.31 1.82
N PHE A 219 7.57 -2.92 0.92
CA PHE A 219 7.25 -4.35 0.90
C PHE A 219 6.42 -4.85 2.08
N GLU A 220 5.84 -3.95 2.87
CA GLU A 220 4.79 -4.31 3.82
C GLU A 220 3.48 -4.60 3.11
N SER A 221 2.63 -5.42 3.72
CA SER A 221 1.34 -5.77 3.13
C SER A 221 0.37 -4.59 3.20
N LEU A 222 -0.40 -4.36 2.14
CA LEU A 222 -1.39 -3.28 2.07
C LEU A 222 -2.67 -3.61 2.86
N THR A 223 -2.59 -3.70 4.19
CA THR A 223 -3.68 -4.16 5.07
C THR A 223 -4.54 -3.06 5.69
N HIS A 224 -4.17 -1.78 5.55
CA HIS A 224 -4.85 -0.65 6.22
C HIS A 224 -5.62 0.29 5.28
N THR A 225 -5.95 -0.15 4.08
CA THR A 225 -6.83 0.63 3.18
C THR A 225 -8.29 0.20 3.37
N TYR A 226 -9.26 1.01 2.94
CA TYR A 226 -10.69 0.60 2.98
C TYR A 226 -10.92 -0.71 2.22
N HIS A 227 -10.04 -1.02 1.25
CA HIS A 227 -9.96 -2.29 0.52
C HIS A 227 -8.59 -2.93 0.67
N ALA A 228 -8.27 -3.23 1.92
CA ALA A 228 -7.09 -3.95 2.33
C ALA A 228 -6.91 -5.27 1.56
N PHE A 229 -5.67 -5.59 1.26
CA PHE A 229 -5.29 -6.92 0.82
C PHE A 229 -5.66 -7.93 1.93
N GLN A 230 -6.47 -8.93 1.58
CA GLN A 230 -6.97 -9.91 2.53
C GLN A 230 -5.98 -11.08 2.63
N ASN A 231 -4.91 -10.91 3.42
CA ASN A 231 -3.84 -11.91 3.61
C ASN A 231 -4.39 -13.30 3.94
N GLU A 232 -5.44 -13.37 4.75
CA GLU A 232 -6.06 -14.63 5.18
C GLU A 232 -6.82 -15.33 4.04
N LYS A 233 -7.44 -14.57 3.13
CA LYS A 233 -8.21 -15.15 2.01
C LYS A 233 -7.36 -15.42 0.78
N CYS A 234 -6.26 -14.70 0.64
CA CYS A 234 -5.39 -14.71 -0.53
C CYS A 234 -3.93 -14.93 -0.13
N SER A 235 -3.67 -15.91 0.75
CA SER A 235 -2.34 -16.16 1.33
C SER A 235 -1.24 -16.42 0.29
N ASN A 236 -1.62 -17.06 -0.82
CA ASN A 236 -0.70 -17.50 -1.87
C ASN A 236 -0.77 -16.62 -3.13
N SER A 237 -1.51 -15.52 -3.07
CA SER A 237 -1.66 -14.61 -4.20
C SER A 237 -0.88 -13.31 -3.96
N LEU A 238 -0.40 -12.71 -5.05
CA LEU A 238 0.11 -11.34 -5.05
C LEU A 238 -0.99 -10.30 -5.27
N PHE A 239 -2.18 -10.74 -5.66
CA PHE A 239 -3.30 -9.87 -6.03
C PHE A 239 -4.56 -10.20 -5.24
N PHE A 240 -5.28 -9.16 -4.85
CA PHE A 240 -6.65 -9.23 -4.36
C PHE A 240 -7.57 -8.50 -5.34
N PRO A 241 -8.72 -9.05 -5.75
CA PRO A 241 -9.21 -10.40 -5.44
C PRO A 241 -8.29 -11.49 -6.00
N CYS A 242 -8.11 -12.59 -5.27
CA CYS A 242 -7.30 -13.73 -5.73
C CYS A 242 -8.03 -14.58 -6.77
N ASN A 243 -7.28 -15.25 -7.65
CA ASN A 243 -7.79 -16.01 -8.80
C ASN A 243 -8.95 -16.96 -8.49
N SER A 244 -8.93 -17.61 -7.32
CA SER A 244 -9.97 -18.55 -6.87
C SER A 244 -11.36 -17.91 -6.73
N THR A 245 -11.43 -16.60 -6.46
CA THR A 245 -12.72 -15.89 -6.26
C THR A 245 -13.40 -15.48 -7.56
N ILE A 246 -12.67 -15.44 -8.68
CA ILE A 246 -13.22 -15.04 -9.98
C ILE A 246 -14.04 -16.18 -10.60
N SER A 247 -13.69 -17.45 -10.32
CA SER A 247 -14.34 -18.60 -10.95
C SER A 247 -15.75 -18.88 -10.42
N THR A 248 -16.05 -18.59 -9.15
CA THR A 248 -17.26 -19.11 -8.48
C THR A 248 -18.54 -18.31 -8.71
N SER A 249 -18.48 -17.10 -9.27
CA SER A 249 -19.67 -16.25 -9.41
C SER A 249 -20.23 -16.13 -10.84
N GLN A 250 -19.51 -16.57 -11.88
CA GLN A 250 -19.97 -16.35 -13.27
C GLN A 250 -19.74 -17.51 -14.27
N THR A 251 -19.19 -18.65 -13.89
CA THR A 251 -18.90 -19.75 -14.85
C THR A 251 -19.90 -20.90 -14.77
N ASN A 252 -21.16 -20.66 -15.12
CA ASN A 252 -22.12 -21.76 -15.38
C ASN A 252 -21.93 -22.45 -16.76
N ARG A 253 -20.86 -22.17 -17.52
CA ARG A 253 -20.70 -22.70 -18.90
C ARG A 253 -19.26 -22.96 -19.40
N ILE A 254 -18.24 -23.00 -18.55
CA ILE A 254 -16.88 -23.36 -19.03
C ILE A 254 -16.53 -24.76 -18.54
N ASN A 255 -16.22 -25.63 -19.50
CA ASN A 255 -15.91 -27.04 -19.33
C ASN A 255 -14.69 -27.20 -18.41
N SER A 256 -14.88 -27.82 -17.25
CA SER A 256 -13.90 -27.97 -16.16
C SER A 256 -12.58 -28.62 -16.59
N ASN A 257 -12.57 -29.33 -17.72
CA ASN A 257 -11.39 -30.04 -18.22
C ASN A 257 -10.34 -29.14 -18.88
N GLN A 258 -10.64 -27.89 -19.26
CA GLN A 258 -9.64 -26.95 -19.78
C GLN A 258 -8.99 -26.07 -18.70
N LEU A 259 -9.66 -25.86 -17.56
CA LEU A 259 -9.15 -25.01 -16.47
C LEU A 259 -8.00 -25.67 -15.69
N ASN A 260 -7.92 -27.00 -15.70
CA ASN A 260 -6.85 -27.74 -15.01
C ASN A 260 -5.48 -27.64 -15.69
N ASN A 261 -5.42 -27.30 -16.99
CA ASN A 261 -4.16 -27.09 -17.70
C ASN A 261 -3.67 -25.63 -17.64
N LEU A 262 -4.54 -24.69 -17.25
CA LEU A 262 -4.22 -23.27 -17.01
C LEU A 262 -3.92 -22.95 -15.55
N ARG A 263 -3.97 -23.95 -14.65
CA ARG A 263 -3.28 -23.87 -13.35
C ARG A 263 -1.78 -23.86 -13.63
N MET A 264 -1.28 -22.68 -13.97
CA MET A 264 0.14 -22.40 -14.09
C MET A 264 0.85 -22.98 -12.88
N LYS A 265 1.90 -23.73 -13.20
CA LYS A 265 2.89 -24.36 -12.35
C LYS A 265 3.75 -23.33 -11.57
N GLU A 266 3.18 -22.18 -11.21
CA GLU A 266 3.89 -20.99 -10.69
C GLU A 266 3.24 -20.37 -9.44
N GLU A 267 2.55 -21.13 -8.61
CA GLU A 267 2.36 -20.71 -7.22
C GLU A 267 3.14 -21.67 -6.35
N PHE A 268 4.32 -21.22 -5.91
CA PHE A 268 5.13 -21.89 -4.90
C PHE A 268 4.22 -22.40 -3.77
N GLU A 269 4.05 -23.72 -3.67
CA GLU A 269 3.45 -24.40 -2.52
C GLU A 269 4.43 -24.38 -1.33
N HIS A 270 4.80 -23.19 -0.84
CA HIS A 270 5.43 -23.07 0.46
C HIS A 270 4.70 -21.99 1.26
N ASP A 271 4.26 -22.41 2.45
CA ASP A 271 4.01 -21.61 3.65
C ASP A 271 2.58 -21.11 3.92
N THR A 272 1.91 -21.91 4.76
CA THR A 272 1.09 -21.45 5.89
C THR A 272 1.51 -20.05 6.35
N LEU A 273 0.76 -19.01 5.96
CA LEU A 273 1.03 -17.60 6.30
C LEU A 273 2.53 -17.25 6.27
N LEU A 274 3.07 -16.90 5.09
CA LEU A 274 4.26 -16.04 4.97
C LEU A 274 3.99 -14.67 5.63
N MET A 275 3.93 -14.66 6.95
CA MET A 275 4.56 -13.61 7.72
C MET A 275 5.99 -13.51 7.19
N PRO A 276 6.48 -12.32 6.82
CA PRO A 276 7.72 -12.17 6.07
C PRO A 276 8.81 -13.03 6.71
N SER A 277 9.21 -14.08 6.00
CA SER A 277 10.47 -14.78 6.27
C SER A 277 11.51 -13.68 6.37
N ILE A 278 12.30 -13.72 7.45
CA ILE A 278 13.41 -12.82 7.76
C ILE A 278 13.93 -12.20 6.46
N PRO A 279 13.85 -10.87 6.27
CA PRO A 279 14.35 -10.30 5.02
C PRO A 279 15.79 -10.78 4.83
N PRO A 280 16.22 -11.16 3.62
CA PRO A 280 17.58 -11.66 3.39
C PRO A 280 18.67 -10.71 3.93
N SER A 281 18.32 -9.45 4.14
CA SER A 281 19.12 -8.38 4.75
C SER A 281 19.04 -8.29 6.29
N ALA A 282 18.42 -9.24 7.00
CA ALA A 282 18.39 -9.17 8.45
C ALA A 282 19.73 -9.64 9.02
N ASP A 283 20.39 -8.75 9.76
CA ASP A 283 21.75 -8.96 10.27
C ASP A 283 21.85 -9.91 11.47
N TYR A 284 20.80 -10.70 11.78
CA TYR A 284 20.78 -11.52 12.99
C TYR A 284 21.30 -12.93 12.75
N SER A 285 22.26 -13.31 13.58
CA SER A 285 22.70 -14.69 13.70
C SER A 285 21.63 -15.56 14.38
N LEU A 286 21.61 -16.86 14.06
CA LEU A 286 20.78 -17.84 14.78
C LEU A 286 21.06 -17.83 16.30
N SER A 287 22.29 -17.50 16.71
CA SER A 287 22.67 -17.33 18.11
C SER A 287 21.97 -16.16 18.79
N GLU A 288 21.73 -15.05 18.08
CA GLU A 288 20.97 -13.93 18.62
C GLU A 288 19.50 -14.27 18.76
N LEU A 289 18.92 -14.98 17.79
CA LEU A 289 17.51 -15.41 17.88
C LEU A 289 17.26 -16.33 19.07
N ARG A 290 18.21 -17.21 19.42
CA ARG A 290 18.14 -18.05 20.63
C ARG A 290 18.13 -17.25 21.94
N ARG A 291 18.52 -15.97 21.91
CA ARG A 291 18.53 -15.07 23.07
C ARG A 291 17.25 -14.25 23.22
N VAL A 292 16.36 -14.31 22.22
CA VAL A 292 15.03 -13.70 22.27
C VAL A 292 14.08 -14.63 23.02
N ARG A 293 13.31 -14.09 23.95
CA ARG A 293 12.23 -14.81 24.64
C ARG A 293 10.94 -14.00 24.58
N SER A 294 9.85 -14.65 24.24
CA SER A 294 8.52 -14.07 24.33
C SER A 294 8.12 -13.90 25.80
N THR A 295 7.68 -12.71 26.15
CA THR A 295 7.22 -12.36 27.51
C THR A 295 5.87 -11.65 27.40
N LEU A 296 4.95 -11.97 28.31
CA LEU A 296 3.64 -11.34 28.38
C LEU A 296 3.72 -10.03 29.17
N THR A 297 2.93 -9.03 28.75
CA THR A 297 2.72 -7.80 29.54
C THR A 297 1.58 -7.95 30.52
N GLU A 298 1.59 -7.15 31.59
CA GLU A 298 0.35 -6.82 32.29
C GLU A 298 -0.55 -5.90 31.41
N PRO A 299 -1.87 -5.79 31.70
CA PRO A 299 -2.72 -4.82 31.02
C PRO A 299 -2.18 -3.40 31.17
N SER A 300 -2.13 -2.63 30.09
CA SER A 300 -1.53 -1.28 30.01
C SER A 300 -0.01 -1.22 30.24
N GLU A 301 0.68 -2.35 30.39
CA GLU A 301 2.13 -2.39 30.48
C GLU A 301 2.76 -2.38 29.07
N SER A 302 3.88 -1.65 28.91
CA SER A 302 4.66 -1.64 27.67
C SER A 302 5.60 -2.84 27.59
N CYS A 303 5.97 -3.25 26.38
CA CYS A 303 6.98 -4.31 26.21
C CYS A 303 8.34 -3.94 26.80
N GLN A 304 8.70 -2.65 26.77
CA GLN A 304 9.93 -2.16 27.39
C GLN A 304 9.93 -2.43 28.90
N SER A 305 8.82 -2.17 29.58
CA SER A 305 8.68 -2.42 31.02
C SER A 305 8.70 -3.92 31.33
N ALA A 306 7.95 -4.72 30.57
CA ALA A 306 7.87 -6.17 30.78
C ALA A 306 9.22 -6.86 30.60
N CYS A 307 10.01 -6.48 29.58
CA CYS A 307 11.35 -7.05 29.38
C CYS A 307 12.32 -6.64 30.50
N LYS A 308 12.26 -5.39 30.97
CA LYS A 308 13.10 -4.91 32.07
C LYS A 308 12.88 -5.70 33.36
N LYS A 309 11.63 -6.09 33.68
CA LYS A 309 11.29 -6.91 34.85
C LYS A 309 12.07 -8.24 34.90
N ILE A 310 12.43 -8.80 33.74
CA ILE A 310 13.16 -10.07 33.63
C ILE A 310 14.65 -9.90 33.30
N GLY A 311 15.20 -8.69 33.46
CA GLY A 311 16.60 -8.37 33.16
C GLY A 311 16.94 -8.49 31.67
N ALA A 312 16.00 -8.12 30.79
CA ALA A 312 16.17 -8.12 29.34
C ALA A 312 15.74 -6.76 28.76
N ASP A 313 16.10 -6.51 27.51
CA ASP A 313 15.66 -5.32 26.77
C ASP A 313 14.66 -5.73 25.69
N CYS A 314 13.66 -4.88 25.44
CA CYS A 314 12.79 -5.09 24.27
C CYS A 314 13.52 -4.58 23.03
N ASP A 315 13.48 -5.36 21.95
CA ASP A 315 13.99 -4.93 20.66
C ASP A 315 12.92 -5.15 19.60
N ALA A 316 12.44 -4.03 19.04
CA ALA A 316 11.30 -4.04 18.14
C ALA A 316 11.54 -4.86 16.86
N ARG A 317 12.80 -5.04 16.47
CA ARG A 317 13.17 -5.78 15.27
C ARG A 317 12.83 -7.26 15.42
N PHE A 318 12.76 -7.76 16.66
CA PHE A 318 12.41 -9.15 16.95
C PHE A 318 10.89 -9.43 16.95
N PHE A 319 10.03 -8.42 16.80
CA PHE A 319 8.59 -8.67 16.72
C PHE A 319 8.19 -9.53 15.52
N THR A 320 8.89 -9.41 14.39
CA THR A 320 8.64 -10.25 13.19
C THR A 320 8.82 -11.75 13.48
N PHE A 321 9.63 -12.11 14.48
CA PHE A 321 9.87 -13.50 14.88
C PHE A 321 8.78 -14.02 15.80
N ILE A 322 8.34 -13.20 16.74
CA ILE A 322 7.33 -13.60 17.74
C ILE A 322 5.89 -13.34 17.30
N ASN A 323 5.69 -12.60 16.20
CA ASN A 323 4.38 -12.29 15.66
C ASN A 323 3.85 -13.49 14.86
N ARG A 324 3.67 -14.62 15.55
CA ARG A 324 3.21 -15.89 14.98
C ARG A 324 2.12 -16.46 15.88
N CYS A 325 1.15 -17.11 15.26
CA CYS A 325 0.03 -17.70 15.98
C CYS A 325 0.50 -18.72 17.03
N GLU A 326 1.49 -19.53 16.65
CA GLU A 326 2.11 -20.55 17.47
C GLU A 326 2.77 -19.95 18.72
N GLU A 327 3.42 -18.79 18.57
CA GLU A 327 4.14 -18.14 19.66
C GLU A 327 3.17 -17.62 20.74
N ILE A 328 2.05 -17.00 20.33
CA ILE A 328 1.04 -16.54 21.30
C ILE A 328 0.32 -17.75 21.94
N ARG A 329 0.10 -18.82 21.17
CA ARG A 329 -0.52 -20.07 21.65
C ARG A 329 0.30 -20.82 22.69
N GLN A 330 1.60 -20.56 22.81
CA GLN A 330 2.40 -21.09 23.94
C GLN A 330 1.85 -20.63 25.29
N PHE A 331 1.24 -19.44 25.33
CA PHE A 331 0.63 -18.86 26.53
C PHE A 331 -0.89 -19.06 26.56
N TYR A 332 -1.54 -19.08 25.39
CA TYR A 332 -3.00 -19.19 25.24
C TYR A 332 -3.37 -20.22 24.16
N PRO A 333 -3.35 -21.54 24.48
CA PRO A 333 -3.43 -22.61 23.49
C PRO A 333 -4.68 -22.58 22.60
N ASP A 334 -5.82 -22.19 23.17
CA ASP A 334 -7.14 -22.26 22.52
C ASP A 334 -7.52 -21.00 21.74
N CYS A 335 -6.63 -20.01 21.66
CA CYS A 335 -6.96 -18.76 20.99
C CYS A 335 -7.15 -18.96 19.46
N LYS A 336 -8.13 -18.24 18.90
CA LYS A 336 -8.32 -18.14 17.45
C LYS A 336 -7.44 -17.02 16.91
N CYS A 337 -6.58 -17.34 15.95
CA CYS A 337 -5.71 -16.36 15.33
C CYS A 337 -6.44 -15.47 14.33
N THR A 338 -6.15 -14.18 14.37
CA THR A 338 -6.68 -13.13 13.50
C THR A 338 -5.60 -12.10 13.25
N THR A 339 -5.76 -11.30 12.21
CA THR A 339 -4.86 -10.16 11.94
C THR A 339 -5.40 -8.85 12.51
N GLU A 340 -4.48 -7.96 12.89
CA GLU A 340 -4.77 -6.61 13.37
C GLU A 340 -5.12 -5.70 12.19
N PHE A 341 -6.29 -5.05 12.25
CA PHE A 341 -6.74 -4.13 11.20
C PHE A 341 -6.34 -2.67 11.43
N SER A 342 -6.15 -2.23 12.68
CA SER A 342 -5.96 -0.79 12.95
C SER A 342 -5.06 -0.44 14.14
N THR A 343 -4.95 -1.30 15.16
CA THR A 343 -4.13 -0.98 16.33
C THR A 343 -2.63 -1.11 16.00
N MET A 344 -1.75 -0.54 16.83
CA MET A 344 -0.29 -0.60 16.67
C MET A 344 0.37 -1.45 17.76
N ASN A 345 -0.39 -2.43 18.26
CA ASN A 345 -0.08 -3.08 19.53
C ASN A 345 0.12 -4.59 19.40
N ALA A 346 -0.16 -5.17 18.23
CA ALA A 346 0.11 -6.57 17.98
C ALA A 346 1.62 -6.89 18.01
N PRO A 347 2.01 -8.16 18.28
CA PRO A 347 1.15 -9.27 18.69
C PRO A 347 0.57 -9.12 20.10
N PHE A 348 -0.72 -9.44 20.27
CA PHE A 348 -1.37 -9.50 21.58
C PHE A 348 -2.47 -10.56 21.65
N PHE A 349 -2.77 -10.99 22.86
CA PHE A 349 -3.92 -11.80 23.21
C PHE A 349 -5.08 -10.92 23.69
N LEU A 350 -6.28 -11.18 23.19
CA LEU A 350 -7.50 -10.47 23.55
C LEU A 350 -8.57 -11.47 23.99
N LYS A 351 -9.13 -11.24 25.17
CA LYS A 351 -10.31 -11.96 25.66
C LYS A 351 -11.52 -11.04 25.57
N SER A 352 -12.40 -11.30 24.61
CA SER A 352 -13.58 -10.46 24.33
C SER A 352 -14.83 -11.33 24.19
N GLU A 353 -15.85 -11.09 25.00
CA GLU A 353 -17.17 -11.74 24.90
C GLU A 353 -17.13 -13.27 24.80
N GLY A 354 -16.25 -13.91 25.58
CA GLY A 354 -16.08 -15.37 25.59
C GLY A 354 -15.28 -15.92 24.40
N LYS A 355 -14.75 -15.06 23.53
CA LYS A 355 -13.80 -15.43 22.48
C LYS A 355 -12.38 -15.05 22.89
N GLU A 356 -11.48 -15.99 22.70
CA GLU A 356 -10.05 -15.82 22.93
C GLU A 356 -9.38 -15.63 21.56
N LEU A 357 -8.83 -14.45 21.32
CA LEU A 357 -8.26 -14.05 20.04
C LEU A 357 -6.76 -13.81 20.18
N CYS A 358 -5.99 -14.43 19.29
CA CYS A 358 -4.57 -14.14 19.10
C CYS A 358 -4.42 -13.20 17.92
N VAL A 359 -4.12 -11.94 18.21
CA VAL A 359 -4.09 -10.87 17.21
C VAL A 359 -2.66 -10.66 16.75
N LEU A 360 -2.42 -10.90 15.46
CA LEU A 360 -1.12 -10.75 14.80
C LEU A 360 -1.02 -9.40 14.09
N GLY A 361 0.15 -8.77 14.18
CA GLY A 361 0.40 -7.51 13.47
C GLY A 361 0.63 -7.74 12.00
N THR A 362 0.16 -6.83 11.16
CA THR A 362 0.33 -6.94 9.70
C THR A 362 1.50 -6.12 9.16
N ASN A 363 1.94 -5.11 9.92
CA ASN A 363 2.99 -4.17 9.50
C ASN A 363 4.17 -4.13 10.49
N PRO A 364 5.30 -4.75 10.12
CA PRO A 364 6.52 -4.74 10.92
C PRO A 364 6.99 -3.38 11.42
N SER A 365 6.85 -2.35 10.60
CA SER A 365 7.23 -0.97 10.86
C SER A 365 6.47 -0.31 12.00
N ARG A 366 5.29 -0.86 12.34
CA ARG A 366 4.45 -0.36 13.42
C ARG A 366 4.78 -1.00 14.76
N PHE A 367 5.67 -1.99 14.80
CA PHE A 367 6.08 -2.62 16.04
C PHE A 367 6.92 -1.66 16.89
N LYS A 368 6.44 -1.40 18.12
CA LYS A 368 7.09 -0.52 19.09
C LYS A 368 7.13 -1.17 20.47
N CYS A 369 8.24 -0.98 21.17
CA CYS A 369 8.45 -1.50 22.52
C CYS A 369 7.68 -0.67 23.55
N GLU A 370 7.48 0.62 23.29
CA GLU A 370 6.81 1.58 24.14
C GLU A 370 5.28 1.50 24.04
N SER A 371 4.75 0.89 22.98
CA SER A 371 3.31 0.72 22.77
C SER A 371 2.66 -0.01 23.95
N GLN A 372 1.55 0.54 24.43
CA GLN A 372 0.71 -0.02 25.49
C GLN A 372 -0.66 -0.32 24.93
N THR A 373 -1.32 -1.34 25.47
CA THR A 373 -2.71 -1.67 25.13
C THR A 373 -3.50 -1.93 26.40
N THR A 374 -4.69 -1.31 26.48
CA THR A 374 -5.67 -1.58 27.54
C THR A 374 -6.58 -2.74 27.15
N ALA A 375 -6.66 -3.07 25.86
CA ALA A 375 -7.59 -4.05 25.33
C ALA A 375 -7.12 -5.50 25.57
N GLY A 376 -5.81 -5.74 25.69
CA GLY A 376 -5.27 -7.10 25.73
C GLY A 376 -3.91 -7.22 26.41
N ILE A 377 -3.31 -8.40 26.29
CA ILE A 377 -2.00 -8.75 26.84
C ILE A 377 -1.02 -8.87 25.67
N ARG A 378 0.00 -7.99 25.60
CA ARG A 378 0.97 -8.04 24.51
C ARG A 378 1.94 -9.20 24.70
N VAL A 379 2.43 -9.73 23.58
CA VAL A 379 3.59 -10.63 23.55
C VAL A 379 4.80 -9.82 23.11
N CYS A 380 5.85 -9.82 23.91
CA CYS A 380 7.00 -8.93 23.76
C CYS A 380 8.29 -9.70 23.49
N PRO A 381 9.13 -9.25 22.56
CA PRO A 381 10.38 -9.92 22.24
C PRO A 381 11.50 -9.41 23.14
N CYS A 382 11.74 -10.10 24.25
CA CYS A 382 12.75 -9.71 25.22
C CYS A 382 14.09 -10.35 24.89
N PHE A 383 15.09 -9.52 24.58
CA PHE A 383 16.43 -9.91 24.23
C PHE A 383 17.37 -9.79 25.43
N ARG A 384 18.08 -10.87 25.76
CA ARG A 384 19.08 -10.85 26.84
C ARG A 384 20.45 -10.50 26.31
N HIS A 385 21.10 -9.48 26.86
CA HIS A 385 22.50 -9.19 26.59
C HIS A 385 23.40 -10.24 27.24
N THR A 386 24.36 -10.81 26.48
CA THR A 386 25.44 -11.60 27.08
C THR A 386 26.26 -10.65 27.93
N THR A 387 26.21 -10.83 29.24
CA THR A 387 27.17 -10.18 30.13
C THR A 387 28.55 -10.75 29.80
N THR A 388 29.33 -10.00 29.02
CA THR A 388 30.77 -10.20 28.96
C THR A 388 31.31 -9.95 30.36
N LYS A 389 31.45 -11.04 31.11
CA LYS A 389 32.12 -11.04 32.41
C LYS A 389 33.62 -11.06 32.23
#